data_AF-A0A7X0IRM6-F1
#
_entry.id   AF-A0A7X0IRM6-F1
#
_cell.length_a   1.000
_cell.length_b   1.000
_cell.length_c   1.000
_cell.angle_alpha   90.00
_cell.angle_beta   90.00
_cell.angle_gamma   90.00
#
_symmetry.space_group_name_H-M   'P 1'
#
loop_
_entity.id
_entity.type
_entity.pdbx_description
1 polymer ?
#
loop_
_entity_poly.entity_id
_entity_poly.type
_entity_poly.pdbx_seq_one_letter_code
_entity_poly.pdbx_strand_id
1 'polypeptide(L)' 'MRDIKPPPVSDGHPDRNLECQVALSDAFAELADKAIAVGWPEEEVAAALPALADNRMLGAAQIAKINDLLSSLKRR' A
#
# COMPACT_ATOMS: atom_id res chain seq x y z
N MET A 1 -8.55 -7.66 11.89
CA MET A 1 -8.10 -7.40 10.52
C MET A 1 -8.99 -8.19 9.62
N ARG A 2 -9.88 -7.52 8.89
CA ARG A 2 -10.62 -8.15 7.80
C ARG A 2 -9.65 -8.74 6.77
N ASP A 3 -9.99 -9.89 6.21
CA ASP A 3 -9.19 -10.50 5.15
C ASP A 3 -9.27 -9.64 3.88
N ILE A 4 -8.11 -9.15 3.43
CA ILE A 4 -7.99 -8.43 2.16
C ILE A 4 -8.05 -9.46 1.05
N LYS A 5 -9.05 -9.33 0.17
CA LYS A 5 -9.19 -10.18 -1.01
C LYS A 5 -8.54 -9.53 -2.23
N PRO A 6 -8.07 -10.32 -3.21
CA PRO A 6 -7.65 -9.78 -4.49
C PRO A 6 -8.78 -8.97 -5.14
N PRO A 7 -8.46 -7.90 -5.87
CA PRO A 7 -9.45 -7.16 -6.65
C PRO A 7 -10.12 -8.11 -7.67
N PRO A 8 -11.43 -7.96 -7.92
CA PRO A 8 -12.22 -8.91 -8.72
C PRO A 8 -12.01 -8.80 -10.24
N VAL A 9 -11.11 -7.93 -10.69
CA VAL A 9 -10.83 -7.68 -12.12
C VAL A 9 -9.43 -8.14 -12.50
N SER A 10 -9.19 -8.49 -13.76
CA SER A 10 -7.90 -8.98 -14.26
C SER A 10 -6.82 -7.90 -14.30
N ASP A 11 -5.57 -8.32 -14.47
CA ASP A 11 -4.45 -7.40 -14.66
C ASP A 11 -4.67 -6.61 -15.97
N GLY A 12 -4.37 -5.31 -15.95
CA GLY A 12 -4.59 -4.40 -17.09
C GLY A 12 -6.02 -3.86 -17.26
N HIS A 13 -6.97 -4.27 -16.41
CA HIS A 13 -8.31 -3.68 -16.42
C HIS A 13 -8.23 -2.16 -16.09
N PRO A 14 -8.95 -1.28 -16.81
CA PRO A 14 -8.88 0.18 -16.58
C PRO A 14 -9.15 0.56 -15.12
N ASP A 15 -10.13 -0.09 -14.50
CA ASP A 15 -10.52 0.18 -13.12
C ASP A 15 -9.71 -0.60 -12.07
N ARG A 16 -8.67 -1.35 -12.48
CA ARG A 16 -7.92 -2.20 -11.55
C ARG A 16 -7.37 -1.43 -10.36
N ASN A 17 -6.92 -0.20 -10.56
CA ASN A 17 -6.45 0.67 -9.48
C ASN A 17 -7.58 0.98 -8.49
N LEU A 18 -8.76 1.37 -8.98
CA LEU A 18 -9.92 1.65 -8.15
C LEU A 18 -10.34 0.39 -7.35
N GLU A 19 -10.39 -0.76 -8.00
CA GLU A 19 -10.73 -2.04 -7.37
C GLU A 19 -9.72 -2.44 -6.28
N CYS A 20 -8.43 -2.17 -6.49
CA CYS A 20 -7.42 -2.33 -5.43
C CYS A 20 -7.71 -1.43 -4.22
N GLN A 21 -8.10 -0.17 -4.45
CA GLN A 21 -8.43 0.76 -3.36
C GLN A 21 -9.68 0.29 -2.59
N VAL A 22 -10.71 -0.17 -3.30
CA VAL A 22 -11.92 -0.74 -2.71
C VAL A 22 -11.57 -1.96 -1.83
N ALA A 23 -10.78 -2.89 -2.35
CA ALA A 23 -10.37 -4.09 -1.62
C ALA A 23 -9.57 -3.79 -0.32
N LEU A 24 -8.87 -2.65 -0.28
CA LEU A 24 -8.07 -2.22 0.88
C LEU A 24 -8.84 -1.32 1.86
N SER A 25 -9.91 -0.66 1.41
CA SER A 25 -10.60 0.41 2.13
C SER A 25 -11.02 0.03 3.56
N ASP A 26 -11.64 -1.13 3.72
CA ASP A 26 -12.12 -1.63 5.00
C ASP A 26 -10.99 -1.86 6.01
N ALA A 27 -9.86 -2.44 5.56
CA ALA A 27 -8.71 -2.69 6.42
C ALA A 27 -7.97 -1.39 6.76
N PHE A 28 -7.96 -0.43 5.83
CA PHE A 28 -7.39 0.90 6.03
C PHE A 28 -8.19 1.70 7.08
N ALA A 29 -9.53 1.67 6.99
CA ALA A 29 -10.40 2.27 7.99
C ALA A 29 -10.23 1.61 9.37
N GLU A 30 -10.20 0.27 9.44
CA GLU A 30 -9.98 -0.46 10.70
C GLU A 30 -8.64 -0.07 11.37
N LEU A 31 -7.60 0.21 10.58
CA LEU A 31 -6.31 0.67 11.10
C LEU A 31 -6.41 2.08 11.69
N ALA A 32 -7.07 3.00 10.99
CA ALA A 32 -7.31 4.36 11.47
C ALA A 32 -8.13 4.34 12.77
N ASP A 33 -9.25 3.62 12.79
CA ASP A 33 -10.15 3.49 13.93
C ASP A 33 -9.42 2.96 15.17
N LYS A 34 -8.51 1.99 15.00
CA LYS A 34 -7.72 1.46 16.12
C LYS A 34 -6.75 2.48 16.71
N ALA A 35 -6.09 3.28 15.86
CA ALA A 35 -5.19 4.32 16.34
C ALA A 35 -5.96 5.40 17.12
N ILE A 36 -7.11 5.82 16.58
CA ILE A 36 -8.02 6.77 17.25
C ILE A 36 -8.54 6.19 18.57
N ALA A 37 -8.93 4.91 18.60
CA ALA A 37 -9.45 4.25 19.79
C ALA A 37 -8.44 4.17 20.95
N VAL A 38 -7.14 4.22 20.67
CA VAL A 38 -6.08 4.28 21.71
C VAL A 38 -5.65 5.71 22.05
N GLY A 39 -6.40 6.71 21.56
CA GLY A 39 -6.26 8.12 21.95
C GLY A 39 -5.43 8.98 21.00
N TRP A 40 -5.09 8.51 19.80
CA TRP A 40 -4.41 9.35 18.82
C TRP A 40 -5.39 10.39 18.26
N PRO A 41 -4.98 11.66 18.07
CA PRO A 41 -5.77 12.64 17.35
C PRO A 41 -6.02 12.20 15.90
N GLU A 42 -7.22 12.43 15.40
CA GLU A 42 -7.62 12.02 14.04
C GLU A 42 -6.73 12.66 12.97
N GLU A 43 -6.31 13.91 13.18
CA GLU A 43 -5.40 14.62 12.28
C GLU A 43 -4.01 13.98 12.21
N GLU A 44 -3.51 13.43 13.32
CA GLU A 44 -2.22 12.75 13.36
C GLU A 44 -2.29 11.41 12.60
N VAL A 45 -3.38 10.67 12.78
CA VAL A 45 -3.63 9.42 12.05
C VAL A 45 -3.78 9.69 10.55
N ALA A 46 -4.55 10.72 10.19
CA ALA A 46 -4.76 11.13 8.80
C ALA A 46 -3.48 11.61 8.11
N ALA A 47 -2.54 12.21 8.84
CA ALA A 47 -1.22 12.58 8.31
C ALA A 47 -0.27 11.38 8.22
N ALA A 48 -0.30 10.47 9.20
CA ALA A 48 0.62 9.34 9.27
C ALA A 48 0.35 8.29 8.19
N LEU A 49 -0.92 7.95 7.92
CA LEU A 49 -1.27 6.85 7.01
C LEU A 49 -0.80 7.08 5.55
N PRO A 50 -1.00 8.27 4.93
CA PRO A 50 -0.43 8.56 3.61
C PRO A 50 1.09 8.49 3.61
N ALA A 51 1.75 9.02 4.64
CA ALA A 51 3.21 8.98 4.73
C ALA A 51 3.76 7.53 4.78
N LEU A 52 3.07 6.62 5.47
CA LEU A 52 3.41 5.20 5.47
C LEU A 52 3.25 4.57 4.08
N ALA A 53 2.18 4.91 3.36
CA ALA A 53 1.95 4.43 2.00
C ALA A 53 3.02 4.93 1.03
N ASP A 54 3.36 6.22 1.10
CA ASP A 54 4.42 6.83 0.28
C ASP A 54 5.79 6.19 0.55
N ASN A 55 6.14 6.01 1.82
CA ASN A 55 7.38 5.34 2.20
C ASN A 55 7.46 3.91 1.64
N ARG A 56 6.34 3.17 1.66
CA ARG A 56 6.27 1.82 1.09
C ARG A 56 6.47 1.84 -0.43
N MET A 57 5.85 2.80 -1.13
CA MET A 57 6.00 2.98 -2.57
C MET A 57 7.45 3.31 -2.95
N LEU A 58 8.07 4.28 -2.26
CA LEU A 58 9.46 4.68 -2.47
C LEU A 58 10.43 3.52 -2.22
N GLY A 59 10.21 2.74 -1.15
CA GLY A 59 10.99 1.55 -0.84
C GLY A 59 10.86 0.48 -1.93
N ALA A 60 9.65 0.22 -2.42
CA ALA A 60 9.41 -0.75 -3.50
C ALA A 60 10.12 -0.35 -4.80
N ALA A 61 10.09 0.94 -5.16
CA ALA A 61 10.80 1.46 -6.32
C ALA A 61 12.32 1.28 -6.19
N GLN A 62 12.89 1.53 -5.00
CA GLN A 62 14.31 1.35 -4.76
C GLN A 62 14.73 -0.13 -4.82
N ILE A 63 13.89 -1.04 -4.30
CA ILE A 63 14.12 -2.49 -4.40
C ILE A 63 14.11 -2.94 -5.86
N ALA A 64 13.15 -2.48 -6.67
CA ALA A 64 13.09 -2.79 -8.09
C ALA A 64 14.37 -2.36 -8.83
N LYS A 65 14.85 -1.13 -8.56
CA LYS A 65 16.09 -0.61 -9.15
C LYS A 65 17.32 -1.45 -8.80
N ILE A 66 17.44 -1.88 -7.54
CA ILE A 66 18.55 -2.74 -7.10
C ILE A 66 18.48 -4.09 -7.80
N ASN A 67 17.29 -4.69 -7.89
CA ASN A 67 17.10 -5.97 -8.56
C ASN A 67 17.47 -5.91 -10.05
N ASP A 68 17.11 -4.83 -10.73
CA ASP A 68 17.50 -4.60 -12.12
C ASP A 68 19.04 -4.53 -12.26
N LEU A 69 19.71 -3.79 -11.40
CA LEU A 69 21.17 -3.70 -11.39
C LEU A 69 21.83 -5.07 -11.14
N LEU A 70 21.37 -5.81 -10.13
CA LEU A 70 21.85 -7.17 -9.85
C LEU A 70 21.65 -8.10 -11.04
N SER A 71 20.51 -7.99 -11.73
CA SER A 71 20.24 -8.79 -12.93
C SER A 71 21.20 -8.48 -14.07
N SER A 72 21.61 -7.21 -14.22
CA SER A 72 22.58 -6.80 -15.25
C SER A 72 24.00 -7.27 -14.95
N LEU A 73 24.38 -7.31 -13.66
CA LEU A 73 25.70 -7.79 -13.22
C LEU A 73 25.81 -9.31 -13.39
N LYS A 74 24.74 -10.06 -13.09
CA LYS A 74 24.69 -11.53 -13.27
C LYS A 74 24.74 -11.99 -14.74
N ARG A 75 24.45 -11.09 -15.69
CA ARG A 75 24.47 -11.39 -17.13
C ARG A 75 25.85 -11.13 -17.77
N ARG A 76 26.81 -10.60 -17.02
CA ARG A 76 28.21 -10.43 -17.41
C ARG A 76 29.06 -11.54 -16.83
#